data_AF-A0A699QQL2-F1
#
_entry.id   AF-A0A699QQL2-F1
#
_cell.length_a   1.000
_cell.length_b   1.000
_cell.length_c   1.000
_cell.angle_alpha   90.00
_cell.angle_beta   90.00
_cell.angle_gamma   90.00
#
_symmetry.space_group_name_H-M   'P 1'
#
loop_
_entity.id
_entity.type
_entity.pdbx_description
1 polymer ?
#
loop_
_entity_poly.entity_id
_entity_poly.type
_entity_poly.pdbx_seq_one_letter_code
_entity_poly.pdbx_strand_id
1 'polypeptide(L)'
;MFKQLHLKITLAEALVLMPKYQKMLKALLSNKEKLQELANTPLNENCSAVILKKLPEKLGDPGKFLIPCGFSELKCKALADLGANLMPLSVWKKLGLPDLIPTRMTLKLANHAICTPDGITRDVFVPVGKFIFPADFVVVDYESDPRVPLILGRPLLITARALIDVHDEEMILRDGDERLTLNMKRDTASYSNHPHR
;
A
#
# COMPACT_ATOMS: atom_id res chain seq x y z
N MET A 1 -45.23 -1.89 62.36
CA MET A 1 -44.54 -1.43 61.13
C MET A 1 -44.21 0.05 61.27
N PHE A 2 -42.93 0.40 61.39
CA PHE A 2 -42.48 1.81 61.26
C PHE A 2 -42.17 2.09 59.80
N LYS A 3 -42.78 3.13 59.20
CA LYS A 3 -42.69 3.43 57.76
C LYS A 3 -41.56 4.39 57.38
N GLN A 4 -40.99 5.14 58.33
CA GLN A 4 -39.84 6.01 58.07
C GLN A 4 -39.14 6.40 59.38
N LEU A 5 -37.81 6.30 59.41
CA LEU A 5 -36.98 6.76 60.51
C LEU A 5 -36.07 7.88 59.97
N HIS A 6 -36.25 9.10 60.48
CA HIS A 6 -35.38 10.24 60.15
C HIS A 6 -34.38 10.44 61.30
N LEU A 7 -33.10 10.27 61.01
CA LEU A 7 -32.01 10.54 61.94
C LEU A 7 -31.26 11.78 61.46
N LYS A 8 -31.29 12.86 62.26
CA LYS A 8 -30.40 14.01 62.08
C LYS A 8 -29.12 13.74 62.85
N ILE A 9 -28.16 13.11 62.19
CA ILE A 9 -26.79 13.00 62.69
C ILE A 9 -25.89 13.96 61.93
N THR A 10 -24.88 14.49 62.61
CA THR A 10 -23.88 15.33 61.97
C THR A 10 -22.96 14.47 61.09
N LEU A 11 -22.34 15.09 60.08
CA LEU A 11 -21.39 14.39 59.21
C LEU A 11 -20.22 13.78 60.01
N ALA A 12 -19.79 14.44 61.09
CA ALA A 12 -18.73 13.94 61.96
C ALA A 12 -19.14 12.64 62.66
N GLU A 13 -20.35 12.60 63.23
CA GLU A 13 -20.90 11.40 63.89
C GLU A 13 -21.12 10.27 62.88
N ALA A 14 -21.64 10.57 61.68
CA ALA A 14 -21.81 9.59 60.62
C ALA A 14 -20.46 8.97 60.19
N LEU A 15 -19.41 9.77 60.12
CA LEU A 15 -18.06 9.29 59.76
C LEU A 15 -17.42 8.44 60.86
N VAL A 16 -17.71 8.70 62.14
CA VAL A 16 -17.29 7.84 63.26
C VAL A 16 -17.96 6.47 63.17
N LEU A 17 -19.25 6.44 62.81
CA LEU A 17 -20.01 5.20 62.60
C LEU A 17 -19.62 4.47 61.31
N MET A 18 -18.92 5.13 60.38
CA MET A 18 -18.53 4.59 59.08
C MET A 18 -17.01 4.72 58.84
N PRO A 19 -16.18 3.90 59.53
CA PRO A 19 -14.71 4.07 59.55
C PRO A 19 -14.05 3.94 58.17
N LYS A 20 -14.65 3.17 57.25
CA LYS A 20 -14.16 3.03 55.87
C LYS A 20 -14.26 4.35 55.10
N TYR A 21 -15.39 5.05 55.22
CA TYR A 21 -15.59 6.36 54.59
C TYR A 21 -14.72 7.42 55.24
N GLN A 22 -14.54 7.38 56.56
CA GLN A 22 -13.62 8.27 57.26
C GLN A 22 -12.17 8.10 56.79
N LYS A 23 -11.69 6.85 56.65
CA LYS A 23 -10.34 6.57 56.11
C LYS A 23 -10.18 7.05 54.67
N MET A 24 -11.19 6.83 53.82
CA MET A 24 -11.18 7.28 52.43
C MET A 24 -11.15 8.81 52.34
N LEU A 25 -12.00 9.51 53.08
CA LEU A 25 -12.02 10.98 53.13
C LEU A 25 -10.71 11.55 53.67
N LYS A 26 -10.15 10.96 54.73
CA LYS A 26 -8.83 11.35 55.23
C LYS A 26 -7.74 11.14 54.17
N ALA A 27 -7.72 10.00 53.50
CA ALA A 27 -6.74 9.72 52.44
C ALA A 27 -6.86 10.71 51.27
N LEU A 28 -8.09 11.09 50.90
CA LEU A 28 -8.34 12.09 49.86
C LEU A 28 -7.88 13.49 50.28
N LEU A 29 -8.20 13.92 51.50
CA LEU A 29 -7.80 15.22 52.03
C LEU A 29 -6.28 15.31 52.23
N SER A 30 -5.63 14.23 52.68
CA SER A 30 -4.18 14.16 52.84
C SER A 30 -3.41 14.11 51.51
N ASN A 31 -4.05 13.66 50.42
CA ASN A 31 -3.47 13.71 49.07
C ASN A 31 -3.85 14.97 48.28
N LYS A 32 -4.56 15.92 48.89
CA LYS A 32 -5.02 17.13 48.21
C LYS A 32 -3.87 17.94 47.61
N GLU A 33 -2.75 18.07 48.32
CA GLU A 33 -1.55 18.76 47.83
C GLU A 33 -0.92 18.04 46.64
N LYS A 34 -0.81 16.71 46.69
CA LYS A 34 -0.30 15.91 45.56
C LYS A 34 -1.21 15.94 44.35
N LEU A 35 -2.53 15.95 44.55
CA LEU A 35 -3.53 16.08 43.48
C LEU A 35 -3.51 17.49 42.87
N GLN A 36 -3.28 18.51 43.69
CA GLN A 36 -3.15 19.89 43.24
C GLN A 36 -1.82 20.13 42.52
N GLU A 37 -0.73 19.49 42.95
CA GLU A 37 0.52 19.39 42.18
C GLU A 37 0.32 18.67 40.85
N LEU A 38 -0.43 17.56 40.81
CA LEU A 38 -0.71 16.82 39.57
C LEU A 38 -1.58 17.60 38.57
N ALA A 39 -2.51 18.42 39.07
CA ALA A 39 -3.38 19.25 38.24
C ALA A 39 -2.69 20.54 37.74
N ASN A 40 -1.72 21.04 38.52
CA ASN A 40 -0.97 22.25 38.20
C ASN A 40 0.42 21.96 37.60
N THR A 41 0.80 20.68 37.46
CA THR A 41 2.01 20.34 36.72
C THR A 41 1.76 20.70 35.26
N PRO A 42 2.56 21.60 34.66
CA PRO A 42 2.49 21.79 33.23
C PRO A 42 2.73 20.42 32.61
N LEU A 43 1.84 19.99 31.71
CA LEU A 43 2.11 18.88 30.82
C LEU A 43 3.39 19.22 30.08
N ASN A 44 4.52 18.75 30.60
CA ASN A 44 5.79 18.96 29.96
C ASN A 44 5.76 18.20 28.64
N GLU A 45 6.60 18.61 27.70
CA GLU A 45 6.65 18.07 26.34
C GLU A 45 6.87 16.53 26.31
N ASN A 46 7.25 15.93 27.44
CA ASN A 46 7.45 14.48 27.58
C ASN A 46 6.16 13.69 27.91
N CYS A 47 5.07 14.32 28.38
CA CYS A 47 3.76 13.65 28.41
C CYS A 47 3.16 13.46 27.01
N SER A 48 3.57 14.33 26.09
CA SER A 48 3.27 14.14 24.68
C SER A 48 4.09 13.01 24.07
N ALA A 49 5.22 12.55 24.62
CA ALA A 49 6.02 11.50 23.95
C ALA A 49 5.38 10.09 23.98
N VAL A 50 4.57 9.79 25.00
CA VAL A 50 3.84 8.50 25.09
C VAL A 50 2.53 8.54 24.28
N ILE A 51 1.93 9.73 24.10
CA ILE A 51 0.69 9.95 23.33
C ILE A 51 0.98 10.32 21.86
N LEU A 52 2.10 10.98 21.59
CA LEU A 52 2.70 11.27 20.29
C LEU A 52 3.78 10.23 20.00
N LYS A 53 3.40 8.95 19.88
CA LYS A 53 4.07 8.20 18.80
C LYS A 53 3.75 8.99 17.54
N LYS A 54 4.72 9.75 17.03
CA LYS A 54 4.55 10.55 15.80
C LYS A 54 3.89 9.63 14.77
N LEU A 55 2.72 10.01 14.28
CA LEU A 55 2.04 9.27 13.23
C LEU A 55 3.01 9.13 12.04
N PRO A 56 3.01 8.00 11.33
CA PRO A 56 3.79 7.88 10.11
C PRO A 56 3.50 9.06 9.17
N GLU A 57 4.55 9.62 8.59
CA GLU A 57 4.42 10.71 7.62
C GLU A 57 3.67 10.21 6.39
N LYS A 58 2.69 10.99 5.91
CA LYS A 58 1.99 10.69 4.67
C LYS A 58 2.89 11.11 3.50
N LEU A 59 3.43 10.13 2.78
CA LEU A 59 4.21 10.36 1.58
C LEU A 59 3.32 10.50 0.34
N GLY A 60 3.86 11.14 -0.70
CA GLY A 60 3.23 11.22 -2.02
C GLY A 60 3.27 9.87 -2.74
N ASP A 61 2.52 9.78 -3.84
CA ASP A 61 2.59 8.62 -4.73
C ASP A 61 3.87 8.69 -5.59
N PRO A 62 4.76 7.69 -5.55
CA PRO A 62 5.93 7.64 -6.42
C PRO A 62 5.59 7.40 -7.90
N GLY A 63 4.36 6.98 -8.21
CA GLY A 63 3.89 6.75 -9.55
C GLY A 63 4.13 5.32 -10.05
N LYS A 64 4.51 5.17 -11.32
CA LYS A 64 4.54 3.86 -12.01
C LYS A 64 5.88 3.15 -11.82
N PHE A 65 5.82 1.86 -11.52
CA PHE A 65 6.97 0.97 -11.58
C PHE A 65 7.12 0.43 -13.01
N LEU A 66 8.28 0.67 -13.62
CA LEU A 66 8.55 0.27 -15.00
C LEU A 66 9.69 -0.76 -15.04
N ILE A 67 9.43 -1.86 -15.75
CA ILE A 67 10.43 -2.91 -16.02
C ILE A 67 11.00 -2.66 -17.42
N PRO A 68 12.30 -2.38 -17.58
CA PRO A 68 12.91 -2.32 -18.90
C PRO A 68 12.89 -3.71 -19.54
N CYS A 69 12.25 -3.84 -20.68
CA CYS A 69 12.15 -5.11 -21.40
C CYS A 69 12.33 -4.91 -22.91
N GLY A 70 13.03 -5.84 -23.56
CA GLY A 70 13.38 -5.68 -24.97
C GLY A 70 13.22 -6.97 -25.73
N PHE A 71 12.30 -6.99 -26.68
CA PHE A 71 12.34 -7.97 -27.76
C PHE A 71 13.38 -7.50 -28.80
N SER A 72 13.92 -8.42 -29.60
CA SER A 72 14.94 -8.11 -30.62
C SER A 72 14.56 -6.90 -31.48
N GLU A 73 13.29 -6.76 -31.84
CA GLU A 73 12.75 -5.70 -32.69
C GLU A 73 12.05 -4.55 -31.93
N LEU A 74 11.88 -4.69 -30.61
CA LEU A 74 11.16 -3.73 -29.77
C LEU A 74 11.83 -3.58 -28.41
N LYS A 75 12.62 -2.51 -28.26
CA LYS A 75 13.02 -2.02 -26.93
C LYS A 75 11.90 -1.18 -26.35
N CYS A 76 11.38 -1.57 -25.20
CA CYS A 76 10.34 -0.83 -24.50
C CYS A 76 10.52 -0.91 -22.97
N LYS A 77 9.66 -0.24 -22.23
CA LYS A 77 9.43 -0.55 -20.82
C LYS A 77 8.08 -1.25 -20.72
N ALA A 78 7.85 -1.97 -19.64
CA ALA A 78 6.55 -2.50 -19.31
C ALA A 78 6.11 -2.00 -17.94
N LEU A 79 4.81 -1.79 -17.78
CA LEU A 79 4.22 -1.46 -16.50
C LEU A 79 4.23 -2.71 -15.61
N ALA A 80 4.81 -2.63 -14.42
CA ALA A 80 4.62 -3.64 -13.39
C ALA A 80 3.25 -3.41 -12.74
N ASP A 81 2.37 -4.40 -12.82
CA ASP A 81 1.02 -4.33 -12.29
C ASP A 81 0.68 -5.57 -11.46
N LEU A 82 -0.13 -5.42 -10.42
CA LEU A 82 -0.58 -6.55 -9.60
C LEU A 82 -1.86 -7.20 -10.14
N GLY A 83 -2.15 -7.02 -11.43
CA GLY A 83 -3.21 -7.67 -12.19
C GLY A 83 -2.70 -8.78 -13.10
N ALA A 84 -3.08 -8.72 -14.38
CA ALA A 84 -2.79 -9.72 -15.41
C ALA A 84 -1.71 -9.23 -16.37
N ASN A 85 -1.04 -10.17 -17.04
CA ASN A 85 -0.11 -9.86 -18.13
C ASN A 85 -0.93 -9.48 -19.38
N LEU A 86 -0.77 -8.26 -19.89
CA LEU A 86 -1.46 -7.78 -21.09
C LEU A 86 -0.47 -7.37 -22.16
N MET A 87 -0.79 -7.71 -23.41
CA MET A 87 -0.05 -7.31 -24.60
C MET A 87 -1.02 -6.66 -25.59
N PRO A 88 -0.72 -5.46 -26.12
CA PRO A 88 -1.52 -4.88 -27.19
C PRO A 88 -1.45 -5.74 -28.45
N LEU A 89 -2.57 -5.85 -29.16
CA LEU A 89 -2.64 -6.56 -30.45
C LEU A 89 -1.60 -6.02 -31.46
N SER A 90 -1.36 -4.71 -31.45
CA SER A 90 -0.36 -4.04 -32.29
C SER A 90 1.08 -4.52 -32.01
N VAL A 91 1.41 -4.76 -30.74
CA VAL A 91 2.72 -5.30 -30.34
C VAL A 91 2.83 -6.77 -30.71
N TRP A 92 1.80 -7.58 -30.46
CA TRP A 92 1.77 -8.99 -30.86
C TRP A 92 2.03 -9.15 -32.37
N LYS A 93 1.31 -8.37 -33.20
CA LYS A 93 1.53 -8.34 -34.67
C LYS A 93 2.95 -7.95 -35.03
N LYS A 94 3.49 -6.91 -34.38
CA LYS A 94 4.85 -6.41 -34.66
C LYS A 94 5.92 -7.45 -34.30
N LEU A 95 5.72 -8.22 -33.24
CA LEU A 95 6.65 -9.26 -32.81
C LEU A 95 6.57 -10.54 -33.66
N GLY A 96 5.60 -10.64 -34.58
CA GLY A 96 5.43 -11.83 -35.43
C GLY A 96 5.21 -13.11 -34.62
N LEU A 97 4.54 -13.01 -33.47
CA LEU A 97 4.30 -14.14 -32.58
C LEU A 97 3.31 -15.14 -33.21
N PRO A 98 3.31 -16.42 -32.77
CA PRO A 98 2.38 -17.43 -33.25
C PRO A 98 0.91 -17.03 -33.07
N ASP A 99 0.04 -17.75 -33.79
CA ASP A 99 -1.41 -17.57 -33.74
C ASP A 99 -1.94 -17.60 -32.31
N LEU A 100 -2.85 -16.66 -32.03
CA LEU A 100 -3.48 -16.54 -30.72
C LEU A 100 -4.36 -17.75 -30.44
N ILE A 101 -4.30 -18.25 -29.21
CA ILE A 101 -5.22 -19.26 -28.71
C ILE A 101 -6.56 -18.56 -28.43
N PRO A 102 -7.67 -18.95 -29.10
CA PRO A 102 -8.97 -18.36 -28.83
C PRO A 102 -9.40 -18.58 -27.37
N THR A 103 -10.00 -17.55 -26.77
CA THR A 103 -10.48 -17.62 -25.39
C THR A 103 -11.88 -17.04 -25.27
N ARG A 104 -12.67 -17.58 -24.33
CA ARG A 104 -13.99 -17.04 -23.94
C ARG A 104 -13.90 -16.14 -22.70
N MET A 105 -12.68 -15.82 -22.28
CA MET A 105 -12.42 -14.94 -21.15
C MET A 105 -12.93 -13.51 -21.44
N THR A 106 -13.37 -12.82 -20.41
CA THR A 106 -13.59 -11.37 -20.41
C THR A 106 -12.76 -10.74 -19.30
N LEU A 107 -12.16 -9.59 -19.56
CA LEU A 107 -11.42 -8.81 -18.58
C LEU A 107 -12.31 -7.70 -18.03
N LYS A 108 -12.20 -7.44 -16.73
CA LYS A 108 -12.76 -6.25 -16.10
C LYS A 108 -11.61 -5.32 -15.73
N LEU A 109 -11.54 -4.17 -16.39
CA LEU A 109 -10.50 -3.17 -16.19
C LEU A 109 -10.76 -2.35 -14.90
N ALA A 110 -9.75 -1.59 -14.46
CA ALA A 110 -9.85 -0.75 -13.27
C ALA A 110 -10.94 0.32 -13.38
N ASN A 111 -11.24 0.79 -14.59
CA ASN A 111 -12.36 1.70 -14.88
C ASN A 111 -13.71 0.98 -14.99
N HIS A 112 -13.78 -0.31 -14.59
CA HIS A 112 -14.93 -1.20 -14.67
C HIS A 112 -15.42 -1.52 -16.09
N ALA A 113 -14.73 -1.07 -17.14
CA ALA A 113 -15.02 -1.48 -18.50
C ALA A 113 -14.76 -2.99 -18.65
N ILE A 114 -15.63 -3.65 -19.41
CA ILE A 114 -15.46 -5.05 -19.78
C ILE A 114 -14.81 -5.08 -21.16
N CYS A 115 -13.73 -5.84 -21.27
CA CYS A 115 -12.98 -6.02 -22.51
C CYS A 115 -12.91 -7.49 -22.88
N THR A 116 -13.16 -7.81 -24.14
CA THR A 116 -12.96 -9.16 -24.69
C THR A 116 -11.58 -9.21 -25.33
N PRO A 117 -10.69 -10.13 -24.91
CA PRO A 117 -9.40 -10.34 -25.55
C PRO A 117 -9.51 -10.89 -26.97
N ASP A 118 -8.54 -10.57 -27.82
CA ASP A 118 -8.33 -11.20 -29.13
C ASP A 118 -7.88 -12.67 -28.98
N GLY A 119 -7.21 -12.97 -27.87
CA GLY A 119 -6.79 -14.33 -27.54
C GLY A 119 -5.69 -14.36 -26.48
N ILE A 120 -5.04 -15.51 -26.36
CA ILE A 120 -3.92 -15.72 -25.43
C ILE A 120 -2.72 -16.20 -26.24
N THR A 121 -1.55 -15.63 -25.96
CA THR A 121 -0.26 -16.17 -26.41
C THR A 121 0.48 -16.75 -25.20
N ARG A 122 1.05 -17.94 -25.36
CA ARG A 122 1.78 -18.64 -24.29
C ARG A 122 3.27 -18.63 -24.52
N ASP A 123 4.02 -18.83 -23.44
CA ASP A 123 5.47 -19.07 -23.46
C ASP A 123 6.27 -17.97 -24.21
N VAL A 124 5.82 -16.72 -24.11
CA VAL A 124 6.56 -15.58 -24.66
C VAL A 124 7.75 -15.30 -23.77
N PHE A 125 8.96 -15.41 -24.33
CA PHE A 125 10.20 -15.10 -23.62
C PHE A 125 10.40 -13.59 -23.55
N VAL A 126 10.31 -13.02 -22.35
CA VAL A 126 10.43 -11.59 -22.08
C VAL A 126 11.84 -11.29 -21.56
N PRO A 127 12.71 -10.62 -22.34
CA PRO A 127 14.05 -10.27 -21.88
C PRO A 127 14.00 -9.04 -20.97
N VAL A 128 14.56 -9.17 -19.77
CA VAL A 128 14.61 -8.15 -18.73
C VAL A 128 16.03 -8.03 -18.18
N GLY A 129 16.77 -7.05 -18.68
CA GLY A 129 18.20 -6.92 -18.38
C GLY A 129 18.96 -8.17 -18.84
N LYS A 130 19.50 -8.93 -17.87
CA LYS A 130 20.20 -10.20 -18.11
C LYS A 130 19.30 -11.44 -18.06
N PHE A 131 18.06 -11.29 -17.57
CA PHE A 131 17.13 -12.40 -17.40
C PHE A 131 16.22 -12.54 -18.61
N ILE A 132 15.70 -13.75 -18.79
CA ILE A 132 14.64 -14.03 -19.75
C ILE A 132 13.56 -14.81 -19.00
N PHE A 133 12.37 -14.21 -18.86
CA PHE A 133 11.26 -14.85 -18.17
C PHE A 133 10.22 -15.35 -19.18
N PRO A 134 9.81 -16.62 -19.12
CA PRO A 134 8.65 -17.07 -19.88
C PRO A 134 7.37 -16.47 -19.29
N ALA A 135 6.47 -15.99 -20.15
CA ALA A 135 5.20 -15.47 -19.73
C ALA A 135 4.10 -15.69 -20.76
N ASP A 136 2.91 -15.99 -20.25
CA ASP A 136 1.67 -15.95 -21.01
C ASP A 136 1.11 -14.53 -21.00
N PHE A 137 0.52 -14.11 -22.11
CA PHE A 137 -0.15 -12.82 -22.25
C PHE A 137 -1.57 -12.99 -22.74
N VAL A 138 -2.46 -12.21 -22.16
CA VAL A 138 -3.77 -11.94 -22.76
C VAL A 138 -3.60 -10.80 -23.75
N VAL A 139 -3.97 -11.03 -25.00
CA VAL A 139 -3.81 -10.06 -26.09
C VAL A 139 -5.11 -9.30 -26.26
N VAL A 140 -5.02 -7.97 -26.29
CA VAL A 140 -6.16 -7.07 -26.33
C VAL A 140 -5.89 -5.94 -27.33
N ASP A 141 -6.88 -5.59 -28.15
CA ASP A 141 -6.81 -4.42 -29.03
C ASP A 141 -7.12 -3.11 -28.26
N TYR A 142 -6.07 -2.41 -27.85
CA TYR A 142 -6.16 -1.08 -27.25
C TYR A 142 -4.99 -0.19 -27.68
N GLU A 143 -5.21 1.13 -27.64
CA GLU A 143 -4.15 2.10 -27.86
C GLU A 143 -3.21 2.17 -26.65
N SER A 144 -1.95 1.80 -26.86
CA SER A 144 -0.92 1.77 -25.81
C SER A 144 0.15 2.84 -26.04
N ASP A 145 0.74 3.40 -24.97
CA ASP A 145 1.94 4.24 -25.10
C ASP A 145 3.06 3.39 -25.74
N PRO A 146 3.62 3.80 -26.89
CA PRO A 146 4.69 3.03 -27.56
C PRO A 146 5.94 2.79 -26.70
N ARG A 147 6.18 3.63 -25.68
CA ARG A 147 7.30 3.49 -24.74
C ARG A 147 7.01 2.50 -23.62
N VAL A 148 5.73 2.35 -23.23
CA VAL A 148 5.28 1.43 -22.18
C VAL A 148 4.08 0.60 -22.65
N PRO A 149 4.22 -0.22 -23.71
CA PRO A 149 3.06 -0.83 -24.32
C PRO A 149 2.56 -2.06 -23.55
N LEU A 150 3.45 -2.74 -22.82
CA LEU A 150 3.16 -3.99 -22.12
C LEU A 150 2.81 -3.77 -20.67
N ILE A 151 1.98 -4.67 -20.13
CA ILE A 151 1.71 -4.78 -18.71
C ILE A 151 2.21 -6.15 -18.25
N LEU A 152 3.14 -6.16 -17.31
CA LEU A 152 3.64 -7.37 -16.64
C LEU A 152 2.92 -7.48 -15.30
N GLY A 153 1.94 -8.38 -15.28
CA GLY A 153 1.08 -8.66 -14.15
C GLY A 153 1.72 -9.59 -13.11
N ARG A 154 0.90 -10.01 -12.14
CA ARG A 154 1.27 -11.00 -11.12
C ARG A 154 1.90 -12.28 -11.69
N PRO A 155 1.42 -12.87 -12.79
CA PRO A 155 2.01 -14.11 -13.28
C PRO A 155 3.52 -13.98 -13.56
N LEU A 156 3.95 -12.92 -14.27
CA LEU A 156 5.39 -12.71 -14.49
C LEU A 156 6.10 -12.28 -13.20
N LEU A 157 5.48 -11.40 -12.39
CA LEU A 157 6.10 -10.94 -11.14
C LEU A 157 6.36 -12.09 -10.15
N ILE A 158 5.49 -13.10 -10.10
CA ILE A 158 5.71 -14.32 -9.31
C ILE A 158 6.87 -15.14 -9.89
N THR A 159 6.89 -15.36 -11.21
CA THR A 159 8.00 -16.07 -11.89
C THR A 159 9.35 -15.40 -11.60
N ALA A 160 9.39 -14.07 -11.70
CA ALA A 160 10.59 -13.28 -11.45
C ALA A 160 10.85 -13.01 -9.96
N ARG A 161 10.09 -13.63 -9.04
CA ARG A 161 10.22 -13.45 -7.58
C ARG A 161 10.37 -11.98 -7.18
N ALA A 162 9.52 -11.14 -7.77
CA ALA A 162 9.62 -9.69 -7.68
C ALA A 162 9.38 -9.20 -6.25
N LEU A 163 10.21 -8.26 -5.81
CA LEU A 163 10.01 -7.46 -4.61
C LEU A 163 9.86 -6.00 -5.02
N ILE A 164 8.84 -5.33 -4.51
CA ILE A 164 8.56 -3.93 -4.81
C ILE A 164 8.55 -3.19 -3.48
N ASP A 165 9.56 -2.32 -3.30
CA ASP A 165 9.61 -1.37 -2.21
C ASP A 165 9.08 -0.03 -2.70
N VAL A 166 7.86 0.29 -2.29
CA VAL A 166 7.17 1.52 -2.68
C VAL A 166 7.78 2.74 -1.99
N HIS A 167 8.28 2.59 -0.76
CA HIS A 167 8.87 3.68 0.00
C HIS A 167 10.22 4.11 -0.60
N ASP A 168 11.07 3.13 -0.92
CA ASP A 168 12.40 3.40 -1.46
C ASP A 168 12.43 3.55 -2.99
N GLU A 169 11.27 3.40 -3.64
CA GLU A 169 11.07 3.46 -5.10
C GLU A 169 11.97 2.44 -5.84
N GLU A 170 12.06 1.24 -5.28
CA GLU A 170 12.94 0.18 -5.74
C GLU A 170 12.14 -1.08 -6.10
N MET A 171 12.52 -1.73 -7.20
CA MET A 171 12.01 -3.04 -7.58
C MET A 171 13.16 -4.00 -7.82
N ILE A 172 13.06 -5.20 -7.25
CA ILE A 172 14.05 -6.27 -7.40
C ILE A 172 13.40 -7.45 -8.09
N LEU A 173 13.98 -7.91 -9.20
CA LEU A 173 13.63 -9.16 -9.87
C LEU A 173 14.73 -10.18 -9.60
N ARG A 174 14.38 -11.45 -9.42
CA ARG A 174 15.31 -12.52 -9.07
C ARG A 174 15.11 -13.76 -9.95
N ASP A 175 16.22 -14.41 -10.25
CA ASP A 175 16.26 -15.72 -10.89
C ASP A 175 17.40 -16.53 -10.26
N GLY A 176 17.07 -17.65 -9.62
CA GLY A 176 17.98 -18.37 -8.73
C GLY A 176 18.54 -17.45 -7.62
N ASP A 177 19.87 -17.39 -7.53
CA ASP A 177 20.62 -16.53 -6.60
C ASP A 177 20.93 -15.14 -7.18
N GLU A 178 20.64 -14.93 -8.46
CA GLU A 178 20.88 -13.66 -9.12
C GLU A 178 19.72 -12.69 -8.90
N ARG A 179 20.03 -11.39 -8.88
CA ARG A 179 19.03 -10.33 -8.81
C ARG A 179 19.34 -9.17 -9.74
N LEU A 180 18.28 -8.49 -10.17
CA LEU A 180 18.30 -7.22 -10.89
C LEU A 180 17.55 -6.20 -10.05
N THR A 181 18.22 -5.12 -9.70
CA THR A 181 17.63 -4.00 -8.95
C THR A 181 17.33 -2.85 -9.91
N LEU A 182 16.11 -2.33 -9.85
CA LEU A 182 15.59 -1.24 -10.68
C LEU A 182 15.22 -0.08 -9.76
N ASN A 183 15.86 1.08 -9.95
CA ASN A 183 15.61 2.28 -9.15
C ASN A 183 14.80 3.30 -9.96
N MET A 184 13.65 3.72 -9.43
CA MET A 184 12.68 4.54 -10.17
C MET A 184 12.89 6.06 -9.98
N LYS A 185 13.75 6.49 -9.04
CA LYS A 185 14.02 7.90 -8.75
C LYS A 185 14.58 8.71 -9.94
N ARG A 186 15.06 8.03 -10.99
CA ARG A 186 15.78 8.64 -12.13
C ARG A 186 14.93 8.88 -13.38
N ASP A 187 13.66 8.47 -13.41
CA ASP A 187 12.81 8.59 -14.62
C ASP A 187 12.02 9.92 -14.69
N THR A 188 12.21 10.86 -13.77
CA THR A 188 11.52 12.17 -13.75
C THR A 188 11.94 13.15 -14.86
N ALA A 189 12.96 12.82 -15.66
CA ALA A 189 13.35 13.62 -16.83
C ALA A 189 12.61 13.17 -18.10
N SER A 190 11.28 13.35 -18.19
CA SER A 190 10.53 13.56 -19.45
C SER A 190 9.00 13.44 -19.30
N TYR A 191 8.40 14.31 -18.50
CA TYR A 191 7.03 14.74 -18.78
C TYR A 191 7.07 16.24 -19.03
N SER A 192 7.42 16.62 -20.26
CA SER A 192 7.11 17.96 -20.77
C SER A 192 5.60 18.07 -20.87
N ASN A 193 5.04 18.99 -20.10
CA ASN A 193 3.65 19.42 -20.20
C ASN A 193 3.30 19.72 -21.67
N HIS A 194 2.34 19.00 -22.23
CA HIS A 194 1.60 19.51 -23.38
C HIS A 194 0.24 20.03 -22.90
N PRO A 195 -0.12 21.28 -23.24
CA PRO A 195 -1.38 21.87 -22.83
C PRO A 195 -2.54 21.24 -23.60
N HIS A 196 -3.65 21.06 -22.90
CA HIS A 196 -4.94 20.70 -23.48
C HIS A 196 -5.29 21.62 -24.67
N ARG A 197 -5.69 21.02 -25.79
CA ARG A 197 -6.54 21.67 -26.77
C ARG A 197 -7.52 20.67 -27.34
#